data_AF-A0A9D4II51-F1
#
_entry.id   AF-A0A9D4II51-F1
#
_cell.length_a   1.000
_cell.length_b   1.000
_cell.length_c   1.000
_cell.angle_alpha   90.00
_cell.angle_beta   90.00
_cell.angle_gamma   90.00
#
_symmetry.space_group_name_H-M   'P 1'
#
loop_
_entity.id
_entity.type
_entity.pdbx_description
1 polymer ?
#
loop_
_entity_poly.entity_id
_entity_poly.type
_entity_poly.pdbx_seq_one_letter_code
_entity_poly.pdbx_strand_id
1 'polypeptide(L)'
;MKHHYNNECIAYMHANPGVSITWYEVAQLTARPYGRAFSPDNITSAFRKAGIYPFNQDVITSTATAPSSIYKHPPEMLRDDAESTSAENSENKANTSTCKTSQNFFEERTITKN
;
A
#
# COMPACT_ATOMS: atom_id res chain seq x y z
N MET A 1 16.11 -1.01 8.47
CA MET A 1 16.81 -2.26 8.06
C MET A 1 17.86 -2.02 6.97
N LYS A 2 17.51 -1.51 5.79
CA LYS A 2 18.44 -1.22 4.67
C LYS A 2 19.76 -0.53 5.09
N HIS A 3 19.66 0.60 5.81
CA HIS A 3 20.83 1.35 6.26
C HIS A 3 21.75 0.53 7.19
N HIS A 4 21.18 -0.16 8.19
CA HIS A 4 21.97 -0.98 9.11
C HIS A 4 22.65 -2.15 8.40
N TYR A 5 21.97 -2.78 7.43
CA TYR A 5 22.55 -3.86 6.64
C TYR A 5 23.72 -3.36 5.79
N ASN A 6 23.54 -2.24 5.09
CA ASN A 6 24.59 -1.62 4.30
C ASN A 6 25.84 -1.30 5.16
N ASN A 7 25.64 -0.82 6.38
CA ASN A 7 26.76 -0.50 7.27
C ASN A 7 27.52 -1.75 7.72
N GLU A 8 26.85 -2.86 8.00
CA GLU A 8 27.52 -4.12 8.33
C GLU A 8 28.23 -4.72 7.11
N CYS A 9 27.65 -4.61 5.90
CA CYS A 9 28.34 -5.01 4.67
C CYS A 9 29.62 -4.20 4.45
N ILE A 10 29.56 -2.87 4.63
CA ILE A 10 30.73 -1.99 4.54
C ILE A 10 31.79 -2.41 5.58
N ALA A 11 31.39 -2.61 6.84
CA ALA A 11 32.29 -3.04 7.90
C ALA A 11 32.95 -4.40 7.58
N TYR A 12 32.19 -5.34 7.03
CA TYR A 12 32.71 -6.64 6.61
C TYR A 12 33.74 -6.52 5.48
N MET A 13 33.48 -5.69 4.48
CA MET A 13 34.41 -5.45 3.37
C MET A 13 35.70 -4.74 3.82
N HIS A 14 35.60 -3.86 4.83
CA HIS A 14 36.79 -3.25 5.44
C HIS A 14 37.63 -4.26 6.24
N ALA A 15 36.98 -5.20 6.92
CA ALA A 15 37.68 -6.26 7.66
C ALA A 15 38.27 -7.33 6.73
N ASN A 16 37.67 -7.56 5.56
CA ASN A 16 38.07 -8.58 4.60
C ASN A 16 38.33 -7.95 3.21
N PRO A 17 39.43 -7.21 3.04
CA PRO A 17 39.73 -6.56 1.76
C PRO A 17 39.92 -7.59 0.65
N GLY A 18 39.33 -7.32 -0.52
CA GLY A 18 39.40 -8.21 -1.68
C GLY A 18 38.46 -9.41 -1.65
N VAL A 19 37.68 -9.60 -0.56
CA VAL A 19 36.66 -10.62 -0.46
C VAL A 19 35.30 -10.03 -0.80
N SER A 20 34.62 -10.62 -1.77
CA SER A 20 33.24 -10.27 -2.12
C SER A 20 32.26 -10.98 -1.18
N ILE A 21 31.16 -10.32 -0.87
CA ILE A 21 30.12 -10.90 -0.01
C ILE A 21 29.43 -12.04 -0.76
N THR A 22 29.48 -13.24 -0.18
CA THR A 22 28.80 -14.42 -0.73
C THR A 22 27.47 -14.68 -0.03
N TRP A 23 26.63 -15.53 -0.61
CA TRP A 23 25.33 -15.89 -0.06
C TRP A 23 25.41 -16.54 1.33
N TYR A 24 26.54 -17.17 1.67
CA TYR A 24 26.79 -17.75 2.99
C TYR A 24 26.88 -16.70 4.10
N GLU A 25 27.43 -15.52 3.79
CA GLU A 25 27.64 -14.45 4.77
C GLU A 25 26.38 -13.62 5.00
N VAL A 26 25.40 -13.66 4.08
CA VAL A 26 24.17 -12.87 4.17
C VAL A 26 23.43 -13.12 5.49
N ALA A 27 23.33 -14.38 5.94
CA ALA A 27 22.69 -14.70 7.21
C ALA A 27 23.41 -14.03 8.41
N GLN A 28 24.74 -14.05 8.40
CA GLN A 28 25.55 -13.44 9.45
C GLN A 28 25.44 -11.91 9.43
N LEU A 29 25.51 -11.31 8.23
CA LEU A 29 25.43 -9.88 8.03
C LEU A 29 24.04 -9.31 8.32
N THR A 30 22.98 -10.12 8.19
CA THR A 30 21.60 -9.70 8.48
C THR A 30 21.21 -9.84 9.96
N ALA A 31 21.84 -10.72 10.72
CA ALA A 31 21.48 -10.99 12.11
C ALA A 31 21.55 -9.72 13.00
N ARG A 32 22.64 -8.95 12.92
CA ARG A 32 22.83 -7.72 13.72
C ARG A 32 21.90 -6.57 13.30
N PRO A 33 21.77 -6.24 12.00
CA PRO A 33 20.81 -5.25 11.51
C PRO A 33 19.37 -5.60 11.86
N TYR A 34 19.02 -6.88 11.90
CA TYR A 34 17.67 -7.31 12.25
C TYR A 34 17.32 -6.89 13.68
N GLY A 35 18.14 -7.25 14.67
CA GLY A 35 17.90 -6.86 16.06
C GLY A 35 17.86 -5.35 16.28
N ARG A 36 18.68 -4.58 15.55
CA ARG A 36 18.66 -3.11 15.60
C ARG A 36 17.43 -2.50 14.93
N ALA A 37 17.03 -3.04 13.77
CA ALA A 37 15.89 -2.52 13.02
C ALA A 37 14.56 -2.83 13.72
N PHE A 38 14.42 -4.04 14.26
CA PHE A 38 13.23 -4.51 14.96
C PHE A 38 13.36 -4.37 16.49
N SER A 39 13.98 -3.28 16.94
CA SER A 39 14.02 -2.95 18.36
C SER A 39 12.65 -2.46 18.85
N PRO A 40 12.34 -2.61 20.16
CA PRO A 40 11.11 -2.07 20.73
C PRO A 40 10.91 -0.58 20.46
N ASP A 41 11.98 0.21 20.45
CA ASP A 41 11.92 1.65 20.18
C ASP A 41 11.53 1.94 18.72
N ASN A 42 12.05 1.17 17.78
CA ASN A 42 11.69 1.30 16.36
C ASN A 42 10.25 0.82 16.11
N ILE A 43 9.81 -0.24 16.80
CA ILE A 43 8.44 -0.74 16.69
C ILE A 43 7.45 0.25 17.29
N THR A 44 7.72 0.79 18.49
CA THR A 44 6.85 1.78 19.13
C THR A 44 6.80 3.09 18.36
N SER A 45 7.91 3.56 17.79
CA SER A 45 7.89 4.72 16.90
C SER A 45 7.10 4.46 15.61
N ALA A 46 7.14 3.23 15.07
CA ALA A 46 6.29 2.84 13.94
C ALA A 46 4.80 2.87 14.33
N PHE A 47 4.43 2.40 15.52
CA PHE A 47 3.05 2.50 16.02
C PHE A 47 2.59 3.94 16.21
N ARG A 48 3.47 4.83 16.68
CA ARG A 48 3.20 6.28 16.77
C ARG A 48 2.94 6.86 15.38
N LYS A 49 3.80 6.52 14.41
CA LYS A 49 3.67 6.98 13.02
C LYS A 49 2.41 6.45 12.33
N ALA A 50 1.94 5.27 12.72
CA ALA A 50 0.68 4.71 12.23
C ALA A 50 -0.56 5.25 12.97
N GLY A 51 -0.38 6.04 14.04
CA GLY A 51 -1.48 6.50 14.89
C GLY A 51 -2.13 5.38 15.72
N ILE A 52 -1.48 4.21 15.83
CA ILE A 52 -1.98 3.06 16.60
C ILE A 52 -1.74 3.27 18.10
N TYR A 53 -0.51 3.70 18.46
CA TYR A 53 -0.15 3.94 19.85
C TYR A 53 0.87 5.09 20.01
N PRO A 54 0.55 6.15 20.78
CA PRO A 54 -0.79 6.47 21.29
C PRO A 54 -1.79 6.59 20.14
N PHE A 55 -3.06 6.29 20.42
CA PHE A 55 -4.10 6.36 19.40
C PHE A 55 -4.24 7.81 18.91
N ASN A 56 -4.06 8.02 17.60
CA ASN A 56 -4.20 9.32 16.97
C ASN A 56 -4.69 9.15 15.53
N GLN A 57 -5.95 9.55 15.29
CA GLN A 57 -6.60 9.41 14.00
C GLN A 57 -6.14 10.46 12.98
N ASP A 58 -5.66 11.61 13.44
CA ASP A 58 -5.25 12.73 12.57
C ASP A 58 -3.95 12.45 11.79
N VAL A 59 -3.26 11.35 12.15
CA VAL A 59 -2.02 10.91 11.47
C VAL A 59 -2.31 10.35 10.08
N ILE A 60 -3.53 9.86 9.84
CA ILE A 60 -3.93 9.26 8.57
C ILE A 60 -4.68 10.30 7.74
N THR A 61 -4.03 10.84 6.71
CA THR A 61 -4.68 11.77 5.78
C THR A 61 -5.80 11.07 5.02
N SER A 62 -6.92 11.77 4.76
CA SER A 62 -8.06 11.24 4.00
C SER A 62 -7.69 10.69 2.62
N THR A 63 -6.65 11.24 1.99
CA THR A 63 -6.09 10.76 0.71
C THR A 63 -5.42 9.39 0.83
N ALA A 64 -4.82 9.06 1.97
CA ALA A 64 -4.19 7.76 2.20
C ALA A 64 -5.22 6.64 2.39
N THR A 65 -6.44 7.00 2.81
CA THR A 65 -7.59 6.10 2.94
C THR A 65 -8.56 6.19 1.75
N ALA A 66 -8.29 7.07 0.79
CA ALA A 66 -9.17 7.24 -0.36
C ALA A 66 -9.13 6.00 -1.26
N PRO A 67 -10.26 5.61 -1.88
CA PRO A 67 -10.28 4.52 -2.84
C PRO A 67 -9.43 4.88 -4.06
N SER A 68 -8.81 3.87 -4.68
CA SER A 68 -8.13 4.04 -5.96
C SER A 68 -9.11 4.52 -7.03
N SER A 69 -8.65 5.41 -7.93
CA SER A 69 -9.44 5.81 -9.07
C SER A 69 -9.61 4.65 -10.05
N ILE A 70 -10.84 4.45 -10.55
CA ILE A 70 -11.11 3.50 -11.63
C ILE A 70 -10.33 3.95 -12.87
N TYR A 71 -9.59 3.03 -13.48
CA TYR A 71 -8.92 3.29 -14.76
C TYR A 71 -9.97 3.66 -15.81
N LYS A 72 -9.88 4.88 -16.35
CA LYS A 72 -10.67 5.31 -17.49
C LYS A 72 -9.82 5.15 -18.73
N HIS A 73 -10.26 4.30 -19.65
CA HIS A 73 -9.66 4.23 -20.98
C HIS A 73 -9.72 5.63 -21.60
N PRO A 74 -8.62 6.17 -22.15
CA PRO A 74 -8.66 7.41 -22.90
C PRO A 74 -9.71 7.29 -24.02
N PRO A 75 -10.49 8.33 -24.33
CA PRO A 75 -11.34 8.26 -25.51
C PRO A 75 -10.46 7.91 -26.72
N GLU A 76 -10.80 6.82 -27.42
CA GLU A 76 -10.20 6.53 -28.71
C GLU A 76 -10.37 7.79 -29.56
N MET A 77 -9.27 8.33 -30.07
CA MET A 77 -9.34 9.38 -31.08
C MET A 77 -9.97 8.75 -32.31
N LEU A 78 -11.30 8.83 -32.40
CA LEU A 78 -12.03 8.64 -33.63
C LEU A 78 -11.34 9.52 -34.66
N ARG A 79 -10.69 8.88 -35.63
CA ARG A 79 -10.18 9.58 -36.79
C ARG A 79 -11.38 10.19 -37.50
N ASP A 80 -11.35 11.51 -37.63
CA ASP A 80 -12.38 12.28 -38.31
C ASP A 80 -12.54 11.80 -39.75
N ASP A 81 -13.64 11.13 -40.05
CA ASP A 81 -14.26 11.13 -41.37
C ASP A 81 -15.70 11.65 -41.19
N ALA A 82 -16.06 12.62 -42.01
CA ALA A 82 -17.02 13.69 -41.73
C ALA A 82 -18.54 13.31 -41.76
N GLU A 83 -19.29 14.05 -40.92
CA GLU A 83 -20.53 14.81 -41.21
C GLU A 83 -21.93 14.34 -40.67
N SER A 84 -22.48 15.21 -39.79
CA SER A 84 -23.89 15.59 -39.47
C SER A 84 -24.89 14.52 -38.96
N THR A 85 -25.76 14.71 -37.95
CA THR A 85 -26.53 15.90 -37.51
C THR A 85 -27.22 15.64 -36.14
N SER A 86 -27.36 16.71 -35.34
CA SER A 86 -28.43 17.06 -34.35
C SER A 86 -28.89 16.11 -33.20
N ALA A 87 -28.56 16.56 -31.98
CA ALA A 87 -29.39 16.75 -30.77
C ALA A 87 -30.37 15.65 -30.28
N GLU A 88 -30.23 15.22 -29.01
CA GLU A 88 -31.16 15.54 -27.90
C GLU A 88 -30.73 14.93 -26.54
N ASN A 89 -31.11 15.61 -25.46
CA ASN A 89 -30.79 15.38 -24.05
C ASN A 89 -31.16 13.99 -23.51
N SER A 90 -30.42 13.52 -22.50
CA SER A 90 -30.99 12.73 -21.40
C SER A 90 -30.14 12.85 -20.13
N GLU A 91 -30.76 13.43 -19.10
CA GLU A 91 -30.38 13.33 -17.70
C GLU A 91 -30.09 11.87 -17.33
N ASN A 92 -28.94 11.59 -16.69
CA ASN A 92 -28.74 10.29 -16.04
C ASN A 92 -28.21 10.49 -14.62
N LYS A 93 -29.21 10.57 -13.74
CA LYS A 93 -29.28 10.24 -12.32
C LYS A 93 -28.17 9.29 -11.85
N ALA A 94 -27.64 9.55 -10.66
CA ALA A 94 -26.69 8.71 -9.95
C ALA A 94 -27.08 7.21 -9.99
N ASN A 95 -26.31 6.44 -10.75
CA ASN A 95 -26.36 4.99 -10.70
C ASN A 95 -25.48 4.55 -9.54
N THR A 96 -26.03 4.60 -8.33
CA THR A 96 -25.50 3.85 -7.20
C THR A 96 -25.64 2.38 -7.55
N SER A 97 -24.66 1.81 -8.24
CA SER A 97 -24.55 0.38 -8.45
C SER A 97 -24.12 -0.25 -7.12
N THR A 98 -25.06 -0.33 -6.19
CA THR A 98 -24.91 -1.21 -5.02
C THR A 98 -24.84 -2.63 -5.55
N CYS A 99 -23.66 -3.23 -5.49
CA CYS A 99 -23.49 -4.65 -5.77
C CYS A 99 -24.22 -5.46 -4.69
N LYS A 100 -25.44 -5.91 -5.01
CA LYS A 100 -26.35 -6.66 -4.12
C LYS A 100 -25.69 -7.91 -3.51
N THR A 101 -24.64 -8.44 -4.15
CA THR A 101 -23.86 -9.59 -3.69
C THR A 101 -23.16 -9.34 -2.34
N SER A 102 -22.74 -8.11 -2.04
CA SER A 102 -22.02 -7.81 -0.80
C SER A 102 -22.94 -7.63 0.41
N GLN A 103 -24.16 -7.14 0.22
CA GLN A 103 -25.13 -6.94 1.31
C GLN A 103 -25.59 -8.27 1.91
N ASN A 104 -25.89 -9.26 1.06
CA ASN A 104 -26.34 -10.58 1.49
C ASN A 104 -25.28 -11.34 2.33
N PHE A 105 -23.99 -11.06 2.11
CA PHE A 105 -22.88 -11.73 2.80
C PHE A 105 -22.76 -11.35 4.29
N PHE A 106 -23.22 -10.15 4.68
CA PHE A 106 -23.18 -9.70 6.07
C PHE A 106 -24.43 -10.09 6.87
N GLU A 107 -25.58 -10.22 6.20
CA GLU A 107 -26.85 -10.62 6.82
C GLU A 107 -26.86 -12.11 7.23
N GLU A 108 -26.22 -12.98 6.45
CA GLU A 108 -26.13 -14.41 6.79
C GLU A 108 -25.27 -14.71 8.03
N ARG A 109 -24.46 -13.76 8.49
CA ARG A 109 -23.53 -13.96 9.63
C ARG A 109 -23.97 -13.33 10.94
N THR A 110 -25.07 -12.59 10.98
CA THR A 110 -25.66 -12.14 12.25
C THR A 110 -26.40 -13.30 12.90
N ILE A 111 -25.72 -14.02 13.77
CA ILE A 111 -26.29 -15.10 14.59
C ILE A 111 -27.34 -14.49 15.52
N THR A 112 -28.62 -14.82 15.29
CA THR A 112 -29.71 -14.57 16.25
C THR A 112 -29.47 -15.40 17.50
N LYS A 113 -29.07 -14.76 18.60
CA LYS A 113 -29.13 -15.36 19.94
C LYS A 113 -30.58 -15.25 20.45
N ASN A 114 -31.25 -16.39 20.60
CA ASN A 114 -32.34 -16.59 21.55
C ASN A 114 -31.90 -17.66 22.55
#